data_AF-A0A2D5W969-F1
#
_entry.id   AF-A0A2D5W969-F1
#
_cell.length_a   1.000
_cell.length_b   1.000
_cell.length_c   1.000
_cell.angle_alpha   90.00
_cell.angle_beta   90.00
_cell.angle_gamma   90.00
#
_symmetry.space_group_name_H-M   'P 1'
#
loop_
_entity.id
_entity.type
_entity.pdbx_description
1 polymer ?
#
loop_
_entity_poly.entity_id
_entity_poly.type
_entity_poly.pdbx_seq_one_letter_code
_entity_poly.pdbx_strand_id
1 'polypeptide(L)'
;MLIREDIDQQLLARYDQRGPRYTSYPPANHFQALTQEELSGRWQRERAASADKGLGLYVHLPFCRSRCLYCACHVEIGAKQPLVTNYLQALHRELELVAEHVDAERPVNQVVLGGGTPNFLTPEQLRRLFARIDELWSPQATGERSVELDPRVATAAGLDAFLDAGFNRFSLGVQDLDESVVRRVRPGGNQMAVEDVYAHLRGAGIESVNFDLIYGLPGQTVATAARTAQRVIDLAPTRLALYSYAHVPWIKPHQAALEKRGLPDAEAKAAIAREMAAHFSAAGYAPVGMDHYALPSDPLVAAQQAGTLRRNFMGYTTGRGLETAAFGTSAISYMGRAYGQNTKDVTDYINALEEGRLPLERGFLLSDEDHLRRELLLELFCNFTLDLDGLSRRFAIDAPTHFARELTALEPLLDDGLVEIDYADGCPAAESRVWGGAGEATGPRPVRIRATDLGRFFIRNVCMVFDTYLASDSATPVYSRTV
;
A
#
# COMPACT_ATOMS: atom_id res chain seq x y z
N MET A 1 13.74 2.00 -6.28
CA MET A 1 13.53 2.36 -7.69
C MET A 1 14.72 3.20 -8.09
N LEU A 2 15.63 2.67 -8.90
CA LEU A 2 16.71 3.51 -9.42
C LEU A 2 16.04 4.50 -10.37
N ILE A 3 15.91 5.76 -9.96
CA ILE A 3 15.65 6.83 -10.93
C ILE A 3 16.98 6.99 -11.65
N ARG A 4 17.21 6.15 -12.65
CA ARG A 4 18.50 6.07 -13.31
C ARG A 4 18.72 7.33 -14.15
N GLU A 5 19.97 7.77 -14.24
CA GLU A 5 20.35 8.91 -15.09
C GLU A 5 20.19 8.61 -16.59
N ASP A 6 20.04 7.33 -16.95
CA ASP A 6 19.95 6.84 -18.33
C ASP A 6 18.51 6.71 -18.87
N ILE A 7 17.48 7.07 -18.09
CA ILE A 7 16.11 7.05 -18.61
C ILE A 7 15.91 8.22 -19.57
N ASP A 8 15.72 7.89 -20.84
CA ASP A 8 15.43 8.84 -21.92
C ASP A 8 14.22 9.73 -21.58
N GLN A 9 14.38 11.06 -21.74
CA GLN A 9 13.29 12.01 -21.56
C GLN A 9 12.10 11.75 -22.48
N GLN A 10 12.33 11.23 -23.69
CA GLN A 10 11.25 10.85 -24.60
C GLN A 10 10.43 9.69 -24.03
N LEU A 11 11.09 8.73 -23.37
CA LEU A 11 10.46 7.61 -22.71
C LEU A 11 9.63 8.08 -21.50
N LEU A 12 10.21 8.94 -20.66
CA LEU A 12 9.48 9.58 -19.54
C LEU A 12 8.23 10.29 -20.05
N ALA A 13 8.33 11.13 -21.09
CA ALA A 13 7.20 11.86 -21.64
C ALA A 13 6.11 10.94 -22.22
N ARG A 14 6.50 9.84 -22.88
CA ARG A 14 5.58 8.87 -23.48
C ARG A 14 4.74 8.11 -22.44
N TYR A 15 5.39 7.71 -21.34
CA TYR A 15 4.77 6.90 -20.31
C TYR A 15 4.29 7.69 -19.11
N ASP A 16 4.52 9.00 -19.04
CA ASP A 16 3.94 9.86 -18.00
C ASP A 16 2.42 10.06 -18.21
N GLN A 17 1.66 9.01 -17.95
CA GLN A 17 0.20 8.95 -18.10
C GLN A 17 -0.48 8.89 -16.73
N ARG A 18 -1.80 9.05 -16.69
CA ARG A 18 -2.57 8.89 -15.45
C ARG A 18 -3.00 7.44 -15.30
N GLY A 19 -2.68 6.85 -14.15
CA GLY A 19 -2.98 5.45 -13.88
C GLY A 19 -3.08 5.16 -12.37
N PRO A 20 -3.84 4.13 -12.00
CA PRO A 20 -4.02 3.78 -10.60
C PRO A 20 -2.69 3.31 -9.99
N ARG A 21 -2.59 3.42 -8.66
CA ARG A 21 -1.48 2.84 -7.88
C ARG A 21 -1.66 1.34 -7.61
N TYR A 22 -2.70 0.72 -8.19
CA TYR A 22 -3.07 -0.69 -7.98
C TYR A 22 -3.02 -1.13 -6.51
N THR A 23 -3.50 -0.28 -5.60
CA THR A 23 -3.70 -0.63 -4.19
C THR A 23 -4.79 -1.69 -4.04
N SER A 24 -5.74 -1.70 -4.98
CA SER A 24 -6.68 -2.78 -5.24
C SER A 24 -6.91 -2.91 -6.74
N TYR A 25 -7.44 -4.06 -7.14
CA TYR A 25 -8.12 -4.22 -8.41
C TYR A 25 -9.49 -4.88 -8.18
N PRO A 26 -10.59 -4.30 -8.68
CA PRO A 26 -10.65 -2.99 -9.34
C PRO A 26 -10.22 -1.82 -8.42
N PRO A 27 -9.78 -0.69 -8.97
CA PRO A 27 -9.45 0.49 -8.17
C PRO A 27 -10.64 1.01 -7.36
N ALA A 28 -10.41 1.53 -6.14
CA ALA A 28 -11.47 1.88 -5.18
C ALA A 28 -12.44 3.00 -5.63
N ASN A 29 -12.13 3.75 -6.68
CA ASN A 29 -13.05 4.68 -7.34
C ASN A 29 -14.16 3.98 -8.13
N HIS A 30 -14.05 2.67 -8.37
CA HIS A 30 -15.11 1.84 -8.96
C HIS A 30 -16.02 1.20 -7.91
N PHE A 31 -15.78 1.41 -6.61
CA PHE A 31 -16.67 0.90 -5.57
C PHE A 31 -18.04 1.58 -5.66
N GLN A 32 -19.08 0.78 -5.49
CA GLN A 32 -20.48 1.17 -5.64
C GLN A 32 -21.24 0.95 -4.34
N ALA A 33 -22.50 1.42 -4.28
CA ALA A 33 -23.38 1.05 -3.18
C ALA A 33 -23.47 -0.48 -3.08
N LEU A 34 -23.33 -1.01 -1.87
CA LEU A 34 -23.39 -2.43 -1.55
C LEU A 34 -24.09 -2.57 -0.21
N THR A 35 -25.06 -3.47 -0.09
CA THR A 35 -25.75 -3.68 1.20
C THR A 35 -24.97 -4.61 2.12
N GLN A 36 -25.26 -4.53 3.42
CA GLN A 36 -24.68 -5.45 4.40
C GLN A 36 -25.03 -6.91 4.08
N GLU A 37 -26.25 -7.19 3.62
CA GLU A 37 -26.71 -8.54 3.26
C GLU A 37 -25.94 -9.09 2.06
N GLU A 38 -25.66 -8.26 1.05
CA GLU A 38 -24.88 -8.67 -0.12
C GLU A 38 -23.44 -9.02 0.27
N LEU A 39 -22.80 -8.16 1.09
CA LEU A 39 -21.43 -8.34 1.54
C LEU A 39 -21.29 -9.56 2.46
N SER A 40 -22.09 -9.63 3.53
CA SER A 40 -22.06 -10.74 4.49
C SER A 40 -22.49 -12.06 3.83
N GLY A 41 -23.48 -12.03 2.94
CA GLY A 41 -23.88 -13.20 2.17
C GLY A 41 -22.76 -13.69 1.25
N ARG A 42 -21.92 -12.80 0.70
CA ARG A 42 -20.72 -13.21 -0.03
C ARG A 42 -19.69 -13.85 0.90
N TRP A 43 -19.39 -13.25 2.05
CA TRP A 43 -18.45 -13.83 3.02
C TRP A 43 -18.86 -15.23 3.47
N GLN A 44 -20.16 -15.43 3.71
CA GLN A 44 -20.70 -16.74 4.08
C GLN A 44 -20.56 -17.77 2.94
N ARG A 45 -20.85 -17.40 1.69
CA ARG A 45 -20.72 -18.31 0.54
C ARG A 45 -19.27 -18.74 0.28
N GLU A 46 -18.32 -17.83 0.47
CA GLU A 46 -16.90 -18.11 0.23
C GLU A 46 -16.19 -18.68 1.47
N ARG A 47 -16.88 -18.83 2.60
CA ARG A 47 -16.29 -19.24 3.88
C ARG A 47 -15.46 -20.52 3.76
N ALA A 48 -15.99 -21.55 3.09
CA ALA A 48 -15.27 -22.80 2.88
C ALA A 48 -13.98 -22.60 2.05
N ALA A 49 -14.04 -21.81 0.98
CA ALA A 49 -12.89 -21.48 0.14
C ALA A 49 -11.86 -20.57 0.85
N SER A 50 -12.23 -19.98 1.98
CA SER A 50 -11.39 -19.08 2.78
C SER A 50 -11.01 -19.66 4.15
N ALA A 51 -11.46 -20.86 4.49
CA ALA A 51 -11.19 -21.50 5.79
C ALA A 51 -9.69 -21.70 6.04
N ASP A 52 -8.98 -22.17 5.02
CA ASP A 52 -7.51 -22.40 5.09
C ASP A 52 -6.70 -21.14 4.77
N LYS A 53 -7.35 -20.02 4.41
CA LYS A 53 -6.67 -18.75 4.15
C LYS A 53 -6.44 -18.02 5.47
N GLY A 54 -5.18 -17.67 5.73
CA GLY A 54 -4.86 -16.76 6.83
C GLY A 54 -5.58 -15.42 6.71
N LEU A 55 -5.72 -14.76 7.86
CA LEU A 55 -6.42 -13.49 8.00
C LEU A 55 -5.43 -12.39 8.42
N GLY A 56 -5.54 -11.25 7.77
CA GLY A 56 -4.98 -9.99 8.21
C GLY A 56 -6.07 -9.11 8.82
N LEU A 57 -5.77 -8.46 9.94
CA LEU A 57 -6.63 -7.45 10.55
C LEU A 57 -6.01 -6.07 10.31
N TYR A 58 -6.82 -5.11 9.87
CA TYR A 58 -6.42 -3.71 9.80
C TYR A 58 -7.38 -2.87 10.65
N VAL A 59 -6.85 -2.00 11.50
CA VAL A 59 -7.67 -1.06 12.27
C VAL A 59 -7.24 0.36 11.93
N HIS A 60 -8.19 1.13 11.42
CA HIS A 60 -8.02 2.54 11.13
C HIS A 60 -8.31 3.37 12.38
N LEU A 61 -7.33 4.16 12.82
CA LEU A 61 -7.47 5.12 13.93
C LEU A 61 -7.30 6.54 13.37
N PRO A 62 -8.37 7.30 13.11
CA PRO A 62 -8.31 8.51 12.30
C PRO A 62 -7.69 9.70 13.03
N PHE A 63 -7.45 9.62 14.34
CA PHE A 63 -7.11 10.77 15.16
C PHE A 63 -5.69 11.27 14.94
N CYS A 64 -5.53 12.59 14.73
CA CYS A 64 -4.23 13.27 14.73
C CYS A 64 -4.26 14.49 15.65
N ARG A 65 -3.13 14.77 16.33
CA ARG A 65 -2.99 15.98 17.15
C ARG A 65 -3.13 17.28 16.35
N SER A 66 -2.62 17.30 15.12
CA SER A 66 -2.59 18.49 14.28
C SER A 66 -2.52 18.13 12.79
N ARG A 67 -2.99 19.04 11.93
CA ARG A 67 -2.98 18.85 10.48
C ARG A 67 -1.59 19.11 9.90
N CYS A 68 -0.95 18.06 9.37
CA CYS A 68 0.20 18.22 8.48
C CYS A 68 -0.27 18.77 7.12
N LEU A 69 0.44 19.77 6.60
CA LEU A 69 0.06 20.44 5.35
C LEU A 69 0.24 19.55 4.12
N TYR A 70 1.11 18.53 4.18
CA TYR A 70 1.30 17.57 3.08
C TYR A 70 0.28 16.43 3.08
N CYS A 71 -0.38 16.15 4.21
CA CYS A 71 -1.10 14.88 4.42
C CYS A 71 -2.35 14.77 3.54
N ALA A 72 -2.52 13.60 2.90
CA ALA A 72 -3.70 13.26 2.11
C ALA A 72 -4.54 12.13 2.74
N CYS A 73 -4.15 11.61 3.90
CA CYS A 73 -4.86 10.56 4.61
C CYS A 73 -6.27 11.00 5.05
N HIS A 74 -7.10 10.02 5.40
CA HIS A 74 -8.36 10.26 6.10
C HIS A 74 -8.05 10.39 7.59
N VAL A 75 -8.33 11.58 8.16
CA VAL A 75 -7.94 11.92 9.54
C VAL A 75 -8.94 12.86 10.19
N GLU A 76 -9.10 12.72 11.50
CA GLU A 76 -9.85 13.58 12.41
C GLU A 76 -8.87 14.37 13.28
N ILE A 77 -8.91 15.71 13.22
CA ILE A 77 -7.88 16.56 13.83
C ILE A 77 -8.34 17.09 15.18
N GLY A 78 -7.51 16.90 16.21
CA GLY A 78 -7.73 17.51 17.52
C GLY A 78 -8.95 16.95 18.26
N ALA A 79 -9.30 15.69 18.00
CA ALA A 79 -10.38 15.00 18.67
C ALA A 79 -10.20 15.04 20.21
N LYS A 80 -11.28 15.36 20.91
CA LYS A 80 -11.31 15.33 22.38
C LYS A 80 -11.50 13.89 22.86
N GLN A 81 -10.99 13.58 24.04
CA GLN A 81 -11.06 12.23 24.62
C GLN A 81 -12.47 11.60 24.65
N PRO A 82 -13.57 12.33 24.91
CA PRO A 82 -14.91 11.74 24.81
C PRO A 82 -15.24 11.16 23.43
N LEU A 83 -14.86 11.85 22.34
CA LEU A 83 -15.07 11.34 20.98
C LEU A 83 -14.21 10.10 20.71
N VAL A 84 -12.97 10.09 21.17
CA VAL A 84 -12.05 8.94 21.06
C VAL A 84 -12.63 7.73 21.79
N THR A 85 -13.14 7.92 23.01
CA THR A 85 -13.76 6.86 23.79
C THR A 85 -15.00 6.29 23.10
N ASN A 86 -15.90 7.14 22.61
CA ASN A 86 -17.10 6.69 21.90
C ASN A 86 -16.74 5.95 20.60
N TYR A 87 -15.74 6.44 19.86
CA TYR A 87 -15.23 5.76 18.67
C TYR A 87 -14.67 4.38 18.99
N LEU A 88 -13.88 4.24 20.07
CA LEU A 88 -13.34 2.95 20.46
C LEU A 88 -14.43 1.98 20.92
N GLN A 89 -15.47 2.47 21.60
CA GLN A 89 -16.65 1.65 21.94
C GLN A 89 -17.36 1.13 20.68
N ALA A 90 -17.58 2.01 19.69
CA ALA A 90 -18.13 1.61 18.41
C ALA A 90 -17.20 0.59 17.70
N LEU A 91 -15.89 0.84 17.68
CA LEU A 91 -14.90 -0.09 17.12
C LEU A 91 -14.94 -1.47 17.78
N HIS A 92 -15.06 -1.54 19.11
CA HIS A 92 -15.26 -2.81 19.80
C HIS A 92 -16.53 -3.53 19.33
N ARG A 93 -17.62 -2.79 19.10
CA ARG A 93 -18.86 -3.34 18.56
C ARG A 93 -18.70 -3.83 17.11
N GLU A 94 -17.91 -3.13 16.30
CA GLU A 94 -17.60 -3.56 14.94
C GLU A 94 -16.83 -4.88 14.93
N LEU A 95 -15.81 -5.01 15.78
CA LEU A 95 -15.03 -6.25 15.91
C LEU A 95 -15.96 -7.43 16.22
N GLU A 96 -16.92 -7.24 17.13
CA GLU A 96 -17.94 -8.25 17.45
C GLU A 96 -18.82 -8.63 16.26
N LEU A 97 -19.40 -7.64 15.58
CA LEU A 97 -20.30 -7.88 14.45
C LEU A 97 -19.59 -8.59 13.29
N VAL A 98 -18.33 -8.24 13.02
CA VAL A 98 -17.55 -8.91 11.97
C VAL A 98 -17.16 -10.33 12.39
N ALA A 99 -16.88 -10.57 13.67
CA ALA A 99 -16.60 -11.93 14.18
C ALA A 99 -17.79 -12.88 14.02
N GLU A 100 -19.03 -12.39 13.88
CA GLU A 100 -20.19 -13.21 13.54
C GLU A 100 -20.15 -13.75 12.09
N HIS A 101 -19.36 -13.11 11.21
CA HIS A 101 -19.25 -13.47 9.79
C HIS A 101 -17.89 -14.04 9.41
N VAL A 102 -16.87 -13.76 10.20
CA VAL A 102 -15.49 -14.22 9.99
C VAL A 102 -15.18 -15.28 11.03
N ASP A 103 -14.83 -16.48 10.55
CA ASP A 103 -14.54 -17.61 11.41
C ASP A 103 -13.40 -17.30 12.39
N ALA A 104 -13.68 -17.46 13.69
CA ALA A 104 -12.76 -17.20 14.78
C ALA A 104 -11.56 -18.18 14.78
N GLU A 105 -11.69 -19.35 14.15
CA GLU A 105 -10.60 -20.34 14.06
C GLU A 105 -9.59 -20.01 12.95
N ARG A 106 -9.86 -19.00 12.11
CA ARG A 106 -8.91 -18.62 11.04
C ARG A 106 -7.61 -18.11 11.65
N PRO A 107 -6.45 -18.57 11.15
CA PRO A 107 -5.19 -18.09 11.66
C PRO A 107 -5.01 -16.61 11.31
N VAL A 108 -4.96 -15.74 12.32
CA VAL A 108 -4.61 -14.33 12.13
C VAL A 108 -3.08 -14.21 12.12
N ASN A 109 -2.53 -13.88 10.95
CA ASN A 109 -1.08 -13.76 10.73
C ASN A 109 -0.60 -12.31 10.68
N GLN A 110 -1.52 -11.36 10.54
CA GLN A 110 -1.18 -9.94 10.46
C GLN A 110 -2.19 -9.10 11.24
N VAL A 111 -1.73 -8.17 12.07
CA VAL A 111 -2.55 -7.12 12.68
C VAL A 111 -1.86 -5.79 12.42
N VAL A 112 -2.56 -4.84 11.81
CA VAL A 112 -2.00 -3.55 11.41
C VAL A 112 -2.82 -2.42 11.99
N LEU A 113 -2.18 -1.50 12.70
CA LEU A 113 -2.76 -0.21 13.07
C LEU A 113 -2.22 0.89 12.16
N GLY A 114 -3.12 1.68 11.58
CA GLY A 114 -2.74 2.85 10.80
C GLY A 114 -3.82 3.92 10.77
N GLY A 115 -3.71 4.83 9.81
CA GLY A 115 -4.73 5.82 9.51
C GLY A 115 -4.28 7.24 9.78
N GLY A 116 -4.69 7.79 10.92
CA GLY A 116 -4.19 9.06 11.43
C GLY A 116 -2.92 8.85 12.24
N THR A 117 -3.09 8.62 13.53
CA THR A 117 -1.97 8.46 14.46
C THR A 117 -2.38 7.46 15.54
N PRO A 118 -2.12 6.15 15.35
CA PRO A 118 -2.42 5.13 16.35
C PRO A 118 -1.92 5.45 17.76
N ASN A 119 -0.72 6.02 17.89
CA ASN A 119 -0.16 6.47 19.17
C ASN A 119 -0.76 7.78 19.71
N PHE A 120 -1.90 8.23 19.18
CA PHE A 120 -2.77 9.23 19.81
C PHE A 120 -3.57 8.63 20.96
N LEU A 121 -3.82 7.32 20.92
CA LEU A 121 -4.50 6.61 21.99
C LEU A 121 -3.62 6.57 23.24
N THR A 122 -4.28 6.59 24.39
CA THR A 122 -3.60 6.36 25.67
C THR A 122 -3.16 4.89 25.79
N PRO A 123 -2.13 4.58 26.60
CA PRO A 123 -1.71 3.20 26.87
C PRO A 123 -2.86 2.27 27.26
N GLU A 124 -3.80 2.75 28.09
CA GLU A 124 -4.96 1.97 28.52
C GLU A 124 -5.93 1.66 27.37
N GLN A 125 -6.24 2.66 26.53
CA GLN A 125 -7.08 2.46 25.35
C GLN A 125 -6.47 1.44 24.38
N LEU A 126 -5.15 1.49 24.18
CA LEU A 126 -4.43 0.53 23.35
C LEU A 126 -4.54 -0.89 23.91
N ARG A 127 -4.24 -1.08 25.20
CA ARG A 127 -4.34 -2.39 25.86
C ARG A 127 -5.74 -2.98 25.74
N ARG A 128 -6.78 -2.17 25.95
CA ARG A 128 -8.18 -2.63 25.82
C ARG A 128 -8.53 -3.03 24.38
N LEU A 129 -8.08 -2.28 23.38
CA LEU A 129 -8.26 -2.63 21.97
C LEU A 129 -7.64 -4.00 21.65
N PHE A 130 -6.39 -4.22 22.05
CA PHE A 130 -5.70 -5.47 21.75
C PHE A 130 -6.20 -6.66 22.55
N ALA A 131 -6.55 -6.47 23.82
CA ALA A 131 -7.21 -7.52 24.59
C ALA A 131 -8.47 -8.02 23.86
N ARG A 132 -9.26 -7.11 23.28
CA ARG A 132 -10.45 -7.50 22.52
C ARG A 132 -10.13 -8.23 21.21
N ILE A 133 -9.12 -7.79 20.46
CA ILE A 133 -8.70 -8.48 19.23
C ILE A 133 -8.21 -9.90 19.57
N ASP A 134 -7.45 -10.03 20.64
CA ASP A 134 -6.86 -11.30 21.08
C ASP A 134 -7.94 -12.28 21.58
N GLU A 135 -8.95 -11.78 22.29
CA GLU A 135 -10.14 -12.55 22.68
C GLU A 135 -10.92 -13.10 21.48
N LEU A 136 -11.06 -12.33 20.40
CA LEU A 136 -11.92 -12.68 19.26
C LEU A 136 -11.25 -13.62 18.25
N TRP A 137 -9.95 -13.46 18.00
CA TRP A 137 -9.26 -14.21 16.92
C TRP A 137 -7.92 -14.83 17.31
N SER A 138 -7.45 -14.65 18.56
CA SER A 138 -6.19 -15.23 19.07
C SER A 138 -5.02 -15.20 18.06
N PRO A 139 -4.53 -14.01 17.64
CA PRO A 139 -3.52 -13.91 16.61
C PRO A 139 -2.26 -14.72 16.90
N GLN A 140 -1.68 -15.28 15.83
CA GLN A 140 -0.51 -16.15 15.93
C GLN A 140 0.67 -15.41 16.57
N ALA A 141 1.36 -16.06 17.51
CA ALA A 141 2.52 -15.47 18.20
C ALA A 141 3.67 -15.12 17.23
N THR A 142 3.80 -15.86 16.14
CA THR A 142 4.77 -15.61 15.06
C THR A 142 4.24 -14.67 13.96
N GLY A 143 3.01 -14.17 14.12
CA GLY A 143 2.39 -13.22 13.19
C GLY A 143 3.00 -11.83 13.29
N GLU A 144 2.77 -11.02 12.25
CA GLU A 144 3.18 -9.62 12.25
C GLU A 144 2.15 -8.76 12.98
N ARG A 145 2.58 -7.98 13.97
CA ARG A 145 1.80 -6.88 14.55
C ARG A 145 2.52 -5.58 14.23
N SER A 146 1.91 -4.74 13.39
CA SER A 146 2.54 -3.51 12.88
C SER A 146 1.74 -2.23 13.11
N VAL A 147 2.45 -1.14 13.43
CA VAL A 147 1.82 0.15 13.75
C VAL A 147 2.53 1.34 13.09
N GLU A 148 1.75 2.30 12.62
CA GLU A 148 2.22 3.63 12.22
C GLU A 148 2.31 4.57 13.44
N LEU A 149 3.42 5.29 13.60
CA LEU A 149 3.68 6.20 14.71
C LEU A 149 4.00 7.62 14.24
N ASP A 150 3.47 8.59 14.97
CA ASP A 150 3.91 9.98 14.90
C ASP A 150 4.84 10.30 16.08
N PRO A 151 6.14 10.59 15.85
CA PRO A 151 7.10 10.92 16.92
C PRO A 151 6.71 12.19 17.70
N ARG A 152 5.80 13.00 17.15
CA ARG A 152 5.29 14.20 17.81
C ARG A 152 4.44 13.92 19.03
N VAL A 153 3.83 12.75 19.14
CA VAL A 153 3.00 12.33 20.29
C VAL A 153 3.49 11.03 20.93
N ALA A 154 4.66 10.54 20.50
CA ALA A 154 5.27 9.37 21.11
C ALA A 154 5.68 9.66 22.56
N THR A 155 5.44 8.68 23.43
CA THR A 155 5.86 8.65 24.83
C THR A 155 6.43 7.27 25.12
N ALA A 156 7.38 7.13 26.04
CA ALA A 156 7.90 5.83 26.46
C ALA A 156 6.77 4.86 26.85
N ALA A 157 5.85 5.29 27.73
CA ALA A 157 4.72 4.47 28.16
C ALA A 157 3.78 4.04 27.01
N GLY A 158 3.63 4.88 25.97
CA GLY A 158 2.88 4.53 24.77
C GLY A 158 3.60 3.49 23.91
N LEU A 159 4.93 3.63 23.73
CA LEU A 159 5.76 2.65 23.04
C LEU A 159 5.73 1.29 23.77
N ASP A 160 5.89 1.32 25.10
CA ASP A 160 5.82 0.12 25.95
C ASP A 160 4.46 -0.56 25.84
N ALA A 161 3.35 0.18 25.74
CA ALA A 161 2.03 -0.42 25.54
C ALA A 161 1.90 -1.17 24.20
N PHE A 162 2.56 -0.72 23.13
CA PHE A 162 2.62 -1.48 21.88
C PHE A 162 3.49 -2.73 22.04
N LEU A 163 4.64 -2.61 22.69
CA LEU A 163 5.54 -3.75 22.94
C LEU A 163 4.85 -4.82 23.80
N ASP A 164 4.16 -4.42 24.87
CA ASP A 164 3.34 -5.29 25.73
C ASP A 164 2.26 -6.02 24.92
N ALA A 165 1.67 -5.35 23.92
CA ALA A 165 0.66 -5.92 23.02
C ALA A 165 1.27 -6.77 21.89
N GLY A 166 2.57 -7.03 21.91
CA GLY A 166 3.27 -7.90 20.96
C GLY A 166 3.60 -7.25 19.62
N PHE A 167 3.61 -5.91 19.51
CA PHE A 167 4.02 -5.24 18.28
C PHE A 167 5.49 -5.50 17.99
N ASN A 168 5.73 -6.02 16.79
CA ASN A 168 7.06 -6.44 16.33
C ASN A 168 7.51 -5.68 15.08
N ARG A 169 6.67 -4.81 14.53
CA ARG A 169 7.00 -3.94 13.40
C ARG A 169 6.44 -2.53 13.59
N PHE A 170 7.24 -1.52 13.27
CA PHE A 170 6.88 -0.12 13.47
C PHE A 170 7.18 0.72 12.22
N SER A 171 6.30 1.66 11.88
CA SER A 171 6.53 2.66 10.84
C SER A 171 6.56 4.05 11.46
N LEU A 172 7.68 4.76 11.35
CA LEU A 172 7.82 6.11 11.89
C LEU A 172 7.58 7.15 10.79
N GLY A 173 6.63 8.05 11.03
CA GLY A 173 6.33 9.19 10.17
C GLY A 173 7.39 10.30 10.23
N VAL A 174 8.60 10.04 9.70
CA VAL A 174 9.76 10.96 9.75
C VAL A 174 9.56 12.17 8.84
N GLN A 175 9.18 11.91 7.58
CA GLN A 175 8.99 12.82 6.46
C GLN A 175 10.28 13.45 5.93
N ASP A 176 11.00 14.14 6.82
CA ASP A 176 12.31 14.73 6.57
C ASP A 176 13.03 14.89 7.92
N LEU A 177 14.36 14.85 7.93
CA LEU A 177 15.18 15.12 9.11
C LEU A 177 15.77 16.54 9.12
N ASP A 178 15.70 17.27 8.01
CA ASP A 178 16.07 18.69 7.95
C ASP A 178 14.96 19.55 8.60
N GLU A 179 15.27 20.13 9.76
CA GLU A 179 14.29 20.93 10.53
C GLU A 179 13.70 22.09 9.72
N SER A 180 14.47 22.65 8.78
CA SER A 180 14.01 23.76 7.95
C SER A 180 12.90 23.33 6.99
N VAL A 181 12.92 22.08 6.53
CA VAL A 181 11.86 21.45 5.72
C VAL A 181 10.68 21.09 6.61
N VAL A 182 10.94 20.43 7.74
CA VAL A 182 9.88 19.97 8.67
C VAL A 182 8.99 21.12 9.14
N ARG A 183 9.58 22.25 9.56
CA ARG A 183 8.84 23.45 10.01
C ARG A 183 7.97 24.07 8.91
N ARG A 184 8.27 23.84 7.63
CA ARG A 184 7.46 24.32 6.50
C ARG A 184 6.23 23.46 6.24
N VAL A 185 6.17 22.22 6.71
CA VAL A 185 5.13 21.27 6.27
C VAL A 185 4.28 20.73 7.40
N ARG A 186 4.72 20.83 8.66
CA ARG A 186 3.91 20.44 9.81
C ARG A 186 4.03 21.44 10.96
N PRO A 187 2.94 21.68 11.71
CA PRO A 187 2.99 22.50 12.92
C PRO A 187 3.58 21.71 14.11
N GLY A 188 4.27 22.43 14.99
CA GLY A 188 4.79 21.93 16.26
C GLY A 188 6.11 21.14 16.16
N GLY A 189 6.77 21.00 17.30
CA GLY A 189 7.95 20.14 17.46
C GLY A 189 7.57 18.70 17.77
N ASN A 190 8.57 17.84 17.77
CA ASN A 190 8.39 16.47 18.23
C ASN A 190 8.36 16.43 19.76
N GLN A 191 7.63 15.46 20.32
CA GLN A 191 7.68 15.19 21.76
C GLN A 191 8.90 14.32 22.09
N MET A 192 9.22 13.35 21.23
CA MET A 192 10.48 12.62 21.22
C MET A 192 11.18 12.86 19.89
N ALA A 193 12.51 12.99 19.87
CA ALA A 193 13.22 13.00 18.59
C ALA A 193 12.97 11.67 17.86
N VAL A 194 13.11 11.66 16.53
CA VAL A 194 12.95 10.42 15.74
C VAL A 194 13.97 9.39 16.21
N GLU A 195 15.17 9.87 16.48
CA GLU A 195 16.31 9.13 17.01
C GLU A 195 15.98 8.49 18.37
N ASP A 196 15.29 9.21 19.27
CA ASP A 196 14.90 8.68 20.59
C ASP A 196 13.84 7.59 20.48
N VAL A 197 12.82 7.79 19.63
CA VAL A 197 11.79 6.76 19.39
C VAL A 197 12.43 5.52 18.79
N TYR A 198 13.30 5.69 17.81
CA TYR A 198 14.02 4.60 17.19
C TYR A 198 14.91 3.86 18.20
N ALA A 199 15.69 4.59 19.00
CA ALA A 199 16.55 4.01 20.03
C ALA A 199 15.75 3.22 21.08
N HIS A 200 14.57 3.71 21.50
CA HIS A 200 13.67 2.99 22.40
C HIS A 200 13.24 1.65 21.81
N LEU A 201 12.77 1.64 20.56
CA LEU A 201 12.34 0.42 19.87
C LEU A 201 13.50 -0.56 19.69
N ARG A 202 14.68 -0.09 19.27
CA ARG A 202 15.88 -0.91 19.14
C ARG A 202 16.33 -1.51 20.47
N GLY A 203 16.27 -0.72 21.56
CA GLY A 203 16.57 -1.17 22.91
C GLY A 203 15.64 -2.28 23.40
N ALA A 204 14.40 -2.31 22.90
CA ALA A 204 13.43 -3.37 23.15
C ALA A 204 13.58 -4.59 22.21
N GLY A 205 14.60 -4.62 21.34
CA GLY A 205 14.85 -5.73 20.41
C GLY A 205 14.01 -5.70 19.13
N ILE A 206 13.32 -4.59 18.84
CA ILE A 206 12.57 -4.45 17.59
C ILE A 206 13.53 -4.26 16.43
N GLU A 207 13.53 -5.22 15.51
CA GLU A 207 14.33 -5.10 14.29
C GLU A 207 13.60 -4.36 13.17
N SER A 208 12.34 -4.72 12.93
CA SER A 208 11.58 -4.24 11.76
C SER A 208 11.02 -2.83 11.96
N VAL A 209 11.82 -1.81 11.70
CA VAL A 209 11.38 -0.41 11.72
C VAL A 209 11.50 0.23 10.34
N ASN A 210 10.39 0.80 9.87
CA ASN A 210 10.29 1.57 8.64
C ASN A 210 10.36 3.07 8.93
N PHE A 211 11.06 3.84 8.11
CA PHE A 211 10.93 5.30 8.07
C PHE A 211 10.15 5.75 6.84
N ASP A 212 9.05 6.46 7.07
CA ASP A 212 8.30 7.14 6.02
C ASP A 212 8.93 8.50 5.74
N LEU A 213 9.41 8.70 4.52
CA LEU A 213 10.06 9.91 4.01
C LEU A 213 9.25 10.47 2.84
N ILE A 214 9.33 11.78 2.63
CA ILE A 214 8.65 12.44 1.51
C ILE A 214 9.64 13.31 0.76
N TYR A 215 9.71 13.14 -0.55
CA TYR A 215 10.42 14.06 -1.44
C TYR A 215 9.46 14.96 -2.22
N GLY A 216 9.93 16.14 -2.60
CA GLY A 216 9.13 17.17 -3.25
C GLY A 216 8.43 18.13 -2.27
N LEU A 217 8.90 18.20 -1.02
CA LEU A 217 8.38 19.13 -0.01
C LEU A 217 9.01 20.53 -0.15
N PRO A 218 8.32 21.60 0.29
CA PRO A 218 8.89 22.94 0.25
C PRO A 218 10.19 23.08 1.06
N GLY A 219 11.17 23.75 0.48
CA GLY A 219 12.49 23.94 1.06
C GLY A 219 13.48 22.80 0.83
N GLN A 220 13.04 21.67 0.25
CA GLN A 220 13.98 20.63 -0.18
C GLN A 220 14.78 21.09 -1.41
N THR A 221 16.01 20.62 -1.45
CA THR A 221 17.02 20.79 -2.49
C THR A 221 17.85 19.52 -2.54
N VAL A 222 18.64 19.30 -3.60
CA VAL A 222 19.55 18.15 -3.68
C VAL A 222 20.46 18.08 -2.44
N ALA A 223 21.03 19.21 -2.01
CA ALA A 223 21.92 19.25 -0.85
C ALA A 223 21.23 18.95 0.48
N THR A 224 19.98 19.41 0.70
CA THR A 224 19.23 19.08 1.93
C THR A 224 18.80 17.61 1.92
N ALA A 225 18.37 17.10 0.76
CA ALA A 225 17.97 15.72 0.57
C ALA A 225 19.12 14.73 0.80
N ALA A 226 20.33 15.03 0.29
CA ALA A 226 21.53 14.24 0.54
C ALA A 226 21.85 14.15 2.04
N ARG A 227 21.79 15.28 2.76
CA ARG A 227 22.00 15.29 4.22
C ARG A 227 20.94 14.48 4.96
N THR A 228 19.67 14.60 4.58
CA THR A 228 18.60 13.80 5.16
C THR A 228 18.81 12.31 4.89
N ALA A 229 19.13 11.93 3.65
CA ALA A 229 19.42 10.55 3.29
C ALA A 229 20.59 9.99 4.10
N GLN A 230 21.70 10.74 4.22
CA GLN A 230 22.84 10.31 5.03
C GLN A 230 22.46 10.10 6.50
N ARG A 231 21.72 11.04 7.11
CA ARG A 231 21.27 10.88 8.51
C ARG A 231 20.35 9.69 8.70
N VAL A 232 19.48 9.39 7.72
CA VAL A 232 18.64 8.19 7.74
C VAL A 232 19.49 6.93 7.66
N ILE A 233 20.51 6.90 6.80
CA ILE A 233 21.46 5.79 6.69
C ILE A 233 22.21 5.58 8.01
N ASP A 234 22.65 6.65 8.66
CA ASP A 234 23.34 6.58 9.95
C ASP A 234 22.46 5.98 11.06
N LEU A 235 21.14 6.21 11.00
CA LEU A 235 20.16 5.58 11.90
C LEU A 235 19.85 4.12 11.51
N ALA A 236 20.13 3.73 10.28
CA ALA A 236 19.99 2.37 9.75
C ALA A 236 18.64 1.68 10.04
N PRO A 237 17.47 2.29 9.75
CA PRO A 237 16.18 1.57 9.81
C PRO A 237 16.21 0.39 8.83
N THR A 238 15.41 -0.66 9.06
CA THR A 238 15.43 -1.84 8.17
C THR A 238 14.65 -1.61 6.88
N ARG A 239 13.69 -0.69 6.90
CA ARG A 239 12.86 -0.32 5.74
C ARG A 239 12.77 1.19 5.57
N LEU A 240 12.58 1.61 4.33
CA LEU A 240 12.33 2.99 3.94
C LEU A 240 11.14 3.03 2.98
N ALA A 241 10.24 3.99 3.18
CA ALA A 241 9.26 4.36 2.19
C ALA A 241 9.50 5.82 1.77
N LEU A 242 9.98 6.02 0.55
CA LEU A 242 10.34 7.32 -0.01
C LEU A 242 9.22 7.81 -0.94
N TYR A 243 8.19 8.41 -0.35
CA TYR A 243 7.00 8.85 -1.06
C TYR A 243 7.23 10.12 -1.88
N SER A 244 6.75 10.11 -3.12
CA SER A 244 6.58 11.33 -3.90
C SER A 244 5.47 12.19 -3.29
N TYR A 245 5.75 13.45 -2.96
CA TYR A 245 4.71 14.35 -2.49
C TYR A 245 3.61 14.52 -3.55
N ALA A 246 2.40 14.06 -3.22
CA ALA A 246 1.21 14.20 -4.04
C ALA A 246 0.45 15.48 -3.67
N HIS A 247 0.60 16.51 -4.51
CA HIS A 247 -0.06 17.80 -4.36
C HIS A 247 -1.44 17.78 -5.04
N VAL A 248 -2.50 17.70 -4.23
CA VAL A 248 -3.91 17.55 -4.64
C VAL A 248 -4.83 18.53 -3.90
N PRO A 249 -4.58 19.85 -3.92
CA PRO A 249 -5.35 20.83 -3.15
C PRO A 249 -6.85 20.84 -3.48
N TRP A 250 -7.25 20.38 -4.67
CA TRP A 250 -8.68 20.23 -5.03
C TRP A 250 -9.39 19.11 -4.26
N ILE A 251 -8.66 18.09 -3.78
CA ILE A 251 -9.19 17.02 -2.90
C ILE A 251 -8.89 17.35 -1.42
N LYS A 252 -7.75 17.98 -1.15
CA LYS A 252 -7.25 18.28 0.20
C LYS A 252 -6.91 19.77 0.32
N PRO A 253 -7.91 20.65 0.53
CA PRO A 253 -7.75 22.11 0.46
C PRO A 253 -6.62 22.69 1.34
N HIS A 254 -6.32 22.07 2.49
CA HIS A 254 -5.24 22.51 3.37
C HIS A 254 -3.85 22.45 2.70
N GLN A 255 -3.66 21.63 1.67
CA GLN A 255 -2.40 21.53 0.93
C GLN A 255 -2.07 22.81 0.15
N ALA A 256 -3.06 23.63 -0.22
CA ALA A 256 -2.84 24.90 -0.93
C ALA A 256 -1.93 25.86 -0.14
N ALA A 257 -1.86 25.71 1.19
CA ALA A 257 -0.94 26.47 2.03
C ALA A 257 0.54 26.21 1.70
N LEU A 258 0.89 25.11 1.02
CA LEU A 258 2.26 24.78 0.63
C LEU A 258 2.71 25.51 -0.64
N GLU A 259 1.80 25.94 -1.51
CA GLU A 259 2.12 26.68 -2.75
C GLU A 259 2.92 27.96 -2.44
N LYS A 260 2.54 28.64 -1.35
CA LYS A 260 3.22 29.86 -0.87
C LYS A 260 4.53 29.59 -0.12
N ARG A 261 4.91 28.32 0.07
CA ARG A 261 6.10 27.92 0.84
C ARG A 261 7.27 27.49 -0.04
N GLY A 262 7.08 27.49 -1.36
CA GLY A 262 8.11 27.18 -2.36
C GLY A 262 8.25 25.68 -2.62
N LEU A 263 7.25 25.08 -3.27
CA LEU A 263 7.35 23.70 -3.76
C LEU A 263 8.43 23.61 -4.85
N PRO A 264 9.26 22.54 -4.86
CA PRO A 264 10.17 22.31 -5.97
C PRO A 264 9.38 22.04 -7.25
N ASP A 265 9.88 22.55 -8.38
CA ASP A 265 9.35 22.20 -9.69
C ASP A 265 9.64 20.73 -10.05
N ALA A 266 9.18 20.29 -11.21
CA ALA A 266 9.32 18.89 -11.63
C ALA A 266 10.78 18.44 -11.76
N GLU A 267 11.66 19.29 -12.29
CA GLU A 267 13.08 18.99 -12.49
C GLU A 267 13.80 18.89 -11.14
N ALA A 268 13.59 19.88 -10.26
CA ALA A 268 14.15 19.89 -8.92
C ALA A 268 13.66 18.69 -8.10
N LYS A 269 12.35 18.37 -8.17
CA LYS A 269 11.76 17.22 -7.50
C LYS A 269 12.37 15.90 -7.99
N ALA A 270 12.60 15.75 -9.30
CA ALA A 270 13.24 14.57 -9.87
C ALA A 270 14.71 14.46 -9.43
N ALA A 271 15.45 15.57 -9.39
CA ALA A 271 16.83 15.61 -8.90
C ALA A 271 16.93 15.21 -7.42
N ILE A 272 16.04 15.74 -6.57
CA ILE A 272 15.93 15.35 -5.14
C ILE A 272 15.67 13.84 -5.00
N ALA A 273 14.73 13.31 -5.78
CA ALA A 273 14.36 11.90 -5.72
C ALA A 273 15.53 10.99 -6.12
N ARG A 274 16.25 11.36 -7.20
CA ARG A 274 17.48 10.69 -7.64
C ARG A 274 18.53 10.66 -6.56
N GLU A 275 18.81 11.81 -5.96
CA GLU A 275 19.81 11.96 -4.92
C GLU A 275 19.56 11.01 -3.75
N MET A 276 18.33 11.02 -3.21
CA MET A 276 17.97 10.14 -2.08
C MET A 276 18.00 8.66 -2.47
N ALA A 277 17.49 8.30 -3.65
CA ALA A 277 17.49 6.92 -4.12
C ALA A 277 18.92 6.39 -4.32
N ALA A 278 19.83 7.22 -4.84
CA ALA A 278 21.24 6.87 -5.02
C ALA A 278 21.93 6.62 -3.66
N HIS A 279 21.70 7.49 -2.68
CA HIS A 279 22.23 7.31 -1.32
C HIS A 279 21.76 5.99 -0.69
N PHE A 280 20.45 5.71 -0.72
CA PHE A 280 19.91 4.49 -0.13
C PHE A 280 20.39 3.23 -0.86
N SER A 281 20.45 3.26 -2.19
CA SER A 281 20.96 2.13 -2.98
C SER A 281 22.44 1.87 -2.69
N ALA A 282 23.27 2.93 -2.59
CA ALA A 282 24.68 2.83 -2.24
C ALA A 282 24.91 2.30 -0.81
N ALA A 283 23.99 2.60 0.10
CA ALA A 283 23.98 2.06 1.46
C ALA A 283 23.44 0.61 1.56
N GLY A 284 23.07 -0.01 0.43
CA GLY A 284 22.64 -1.41 0.37
C GLY A 284 21.14 -1.64 0.55
N TYR A 285 20.31 -0.59 0.58
CA TYR A 285 18.87 -0.75 0.59
C TYR A 285 18.37 -1.22 -0.79
N ALA A 286 17.87 -2.44 -0.84
CA ALA A 286 17.31 -3.03 -2.04
C ALA A 286 15.94 -2.40 -2.35
N PRO A 287 15.68 -2.00 -3.61
CA PRO A 287 14.36 -1.53 -4.01
C PRO A 287 13.38 -2.69 -4.05
N VAL A 288 12.33 -2.63 -3.23
CA VAL A 288 11.25 -3.63 -3.21
C VAL A 288 10.24 -3.32 -4.31
N GLY A 289 9.84 -2.05 -4.46
CA GLY A 289 8.91 -1.66 -5.52
C GLY A 289 8.32 -0.28 -5.25
N MET A 290 7.96 0.43 -6.32
CA MET A 290 7.57 1.84 -6.24
C MET A 290 8.53 2.66 -5.35
N ASP A 291 8.01 3.18 -4.23
CA ASP A 291 8.63 4.03 -3.23
C ASP A 291 9.30 3.25 -2.09
N HIS A 292 9.27 1.91 -2.08
CA HIS A 292 9.74 1.10 -0.96
C HIS A 292 11.15 0.52 -1.17
N TYR A 293 11.94 0.59 -0.11
CA TYR A 293 13.26 0.00 0.00
C TYR A 293 13.39 -0.77 1.31
N ALA A 294 14.22 -1.80 1.32
CA ALA A 294 14.49 -2.59 2.51
C ALA A 294 15.92 -3.14 2.48
N LEU A 295 16.50 -3.42 3.65
CA LEU A 295 17.79 -4.11 3.71
C LEU A 295 17.68 -5.51 3.06
N PRO A 296 18.77 -6.06 2.51
CA PRO A 296 18.71 -7.34 1.79
C PRO A 296 18.26 -8.52 2.64
N SER A 297 18.46 -8.44 3.96
CA SER A 297 18.01 -9.44 4.93
C SER A 297 16.52 -9.33 5.30
N ASP A 298 15.81 -8.30 4.82
CA ASP A 298 14.42 -8.07 5.16
C ASP A 298 13.50 -9.12 4.51
N PRO A 299 12.48 -9.64 5.23
CA PRO A 299 11.53 -10.60 4.68
C PRO A 299 10.82 -10.18 3.38
N LEU A 300 10.64 -8.88 3.12
CA LEU A 300 10.05 -8.41 1.85
C LEU A 300 10.96 -8.68 0.66
N VAL A 301 12.28 -8.52 0.83
CA VAL A 301 13.26 -8.80 -0.23
C VAL A 301 13.30 -10.30 -0.52
N ALA A 302 13.33 -11.12 0.54
CA ALA A 302 13.27 -12.58 0.40
C ALA A 302 11.97 -13.04 -0.28
N ALA A 303 10.82 -12.48 0.11
CA ALA A 303 9.54 -12.79 -0.51
C ALA A 303 9.51 -12.40 -2.00
N GLN A 304 10.07 -11.25 -2.38
CA GLN A 304 10.15 -10.85 -3.78
C GLN A 304 11.03 -11.78 -4.59
N GLN A 305 12.20 -12.14 -4.10
CA GLN A 305 13.12 -13.08 -4.77
C GLN A 305 12.47 -14.46 -4.94
N ALA A 306 11.64 -14.88 -3.98
CA ALA A 306 10.87 -16.11 -4.04
C ALA A 306 9.60 -16.02 -4.91
N GLY A 307 9.27 -14.85 -5.48
CA GLY A 307 8.02 -14.65 -6.23
C GLY A 307 6.76 -14.78 -5.37
N THR A 308 6.87 -14.45 -4.08
CA THR A 308 5.79 -14.53 -3.10
C THR A 308 5.44 -13.20 -2.46
N LEU A 309 6.11 -12.09 -2.83
CA LEU A 309 5.73 -10.76 -2.37
C LEU A 309 4.29 -10.46 -2.75
N ARG A 310 3.54 -9.86 -1.82
CA ARG A 310 2.20 -9.36 -2.08
C ARG A 310 2.04 -7.92 -1.63
N ARG A 311 0.87 -7.37 -1.93
CA ARG A 311 0.47 -6.02 -1.58
C ARG A 311 -0.99 -5.98 -1.20
N ASN A 312 -1.31 -5.15 -0.21
CA ASN A 312 -2.67 -4.80 0.18
C ASN A 312 -2.78 -3.27 0.39
N PHE A 313 -3.85 -2.80 1.01
CA PHE A 313 -4.06 -1.36 1.25
C PHE A 313 -2.99 -0.70 2.14
N MET A 314 -2.27 -1.49 2.94
CA MET A 314 -1.23 -1.02 3.87
C MET A 314 0.19 -1.10 3.26
N GLY A 315 0.32 -1.60 2.02
CA GLY A 315 1.58 -1.67 1.30
C GLY A 315 2.05 -3.10 1.03
N TYR A 316 3.35 -3.23 0.77
CA TYR A 316 3.98 -4.54 0.50
C TYR A 316 4.02 -5.40 1.77
N THR A 317 3.75 -6.70 1.59
CA THR A 317 3.60 -7.66 2.69
C THR A 317 4.09 -9.04 2.28
N THR A 318 4.57 -9.81 3.25
CA THR A 318 4.84 -11.25 3.11
C THR A 318 3.57 -12.11 3.21
N GLY A 319 2.43 -11.50 3.55
CA GLY A 319 1.13 -12.14 3.74
C GLY A 319 0.46 -12.60 2.45
N ARG A 320 1.11 -13.47 1.66
CA ARG A 320 0.51 -14.01 0.44
C ARG A 320 -0.69 -14.88 0.75
N GLY A 321 -1.79 -14.61 0.05
CA GLY A 321 -3.05 -15.34 0.22
C GLY A 321 -3.88 -14.90 1.43
N LEU A 322 -3.39 -13.96 2.24
CA LEU A 322 -4.19 -13.40 3.32
C LEU A 322 -5.38 -12.62 2.75
N GLU A 323 -6.54 -12.87 3.33
CA GLU A 323 -7.66 -11.94 3.24
C GLU A 323 -7.52 -10.88 4.32
N THR A 324 -8.26 -9.78 4.22
CA THR A 324 -8.16 -8.66 5.16
C THR A 324 -9.53 -8.27 5.70
N ALA A 325 -9.73 -8.44 7.00
CA ALA A 325 -10.82 -7.79 7.74
C ALA A 325 -10.31 -6.42 8.25
N ALA A 326 -11.02 -5.37 7.91
CA ALA A 326 -10.61 -4.00 8.18
C ALA A 326 -11.70 -3.26 8.96
N PHE A 327 -11.28 -2.53 9.98
CA PHE A 327 -12.14 -1.91 10.99
C PHE A 327 -11.85 -0.42 11.13
N GLY A 328 -12.83 0.33 11.61
CA GLY A 328 -12.75 1.78 11.75
C GLY A 328 -13.18 2.53 10.50
N THR A 329 -13.30 3.85 10.63
CA THR A 329 -13.67 4.75 9.54
C THR A 329 -12.76 4.61 8.33
N SER A 330 -13.35 4.70 7.14
CA SER A 330 -12.68 4.58 5.84
C SER A 330 -11.99 3.25 5.53
N ALA A 331 -11.91 2.33 6.49
CA ALA A 331 -11.22 1.06 6.37
C ALA A 331 -11.80 0.21 5.23
N ILE A 332 -10.95 -0.53 4.53
CA ILE A 332 -11.34 -1.35 3.37
C ILE A 332 -10.98 -2.80 3.62
N SER A 333 -12.00 -3.64 3.75
CA SER A 333 -11.88 -5.08 3.85
C SER A 333 -11.75 -5.71 2.46
N TYR A 334 -11.03 -6.82 2.35
CA TYR A 334 -11.04 -7.72 1.20
C TYR A 334 -11.16 -9.16 1.68
N MET A 335 -12.34 -9.75 1.58
CA MET A 335 -12.62 -11.13 1.98
C MET A 335 -13.64 -11.75 1.04
N GLY A 336 -13.48 -13.04 0.73
CA GLY A 336 -14.44 -13.76 -0.12
C GLY A 336 -14.65 -13.09 -1.46
N ARG A 337 -13.57 -12.62 -2.11
CA ARG A 337 -13.65 -11.89 -3.40
C ARG A 337 -14.61 -10.69 -3.37
N ALA A 338 -14.69 -10.00 -2.23
CA ALA A 338 -15.44 -8.76 -2.10
C ALA A 338 -14.61 -7.70 -1.39
N TYR A 339 -14.72 -6.46 -1.85
CA TYR A 339 -14.30 -5.29 -1.11
C TYR A 339 -15.49 -4.68 -0.37
N GLY A 340 -15.28 -4.27 0.87
CA GLY A 340 -16.22 -3.46 1.65
C GLY A 340 -15.48 -2.30 2.29
N GLN A 341 -15.95 -1.08 2.09
CA GLN A 341 -15.39 0.14 2.65
C GLN A 341 -16.34 0.75 3.67
N ASN A 342 -15.84 0.96 4.88
CA ASN A 342 -16.56 1.67 5.92
C ASN A 342 -16.71 3.17 5.59
N THR A 343 -17.77 3.77 6.12
CA THR A 343 -17.99 5.21 6.04
C THR A 343 -16.79 6.00 6.54
N LYS A 344 -16.54 7.14 5.88
CA LYS A 344 -15.50 8.08 6.27
C LYS A 344 -15.97 9.03 7.36
N ASP A 345 -17.27 9.14 7.61
CA ASP A 345 -17.76 10.02 8.67
C ASP A 345 -17.75 9.31 10.02
N VAL A 346 -17.11 9.93 11.02
CA VAL A 346 -16.98 9.37 12.38
C VAL A 346 -18.34 9.24 13.07
N THR A 347 -19.26 10.17 12.81
CA THR A 347 -20.59 10.17 13.41
C THR A 347 -21.43 9.06 12.80
N ASP A 348 -21.47 8.96 11.47
CA ASP A 348 -22.20 7.88 10.79
C ASP A 348 -21.66 6.49 11.18
N TYR A 349 -20.34 6.37 11.33
CA TYR A 349 -19.69 5.15 11.80
C TYR A 349 -20.17 4.74 13.20
N ILE A 350 -20.16 5.68 14.15
CA ILE A 350 -20.63 5.41 15.52
C ILE A 350 -22.11 5.04 15.52
N ASN A 351 -22.96 5.83 14.86
CA ASN A 351 -24.41 5.62 14.82
C ASN A 351 -24.77 4.24 14.24
N ALA A 352 -24.15 3.84 13.12
CA ALA A 352 -24.42 2.54 12.50
C ALA A 352 -24.14 1.38 13.46
N LEU A 353 -23.06 1.47 14.24
CA LEU A 353 -22.64 0.43 15.18
C LEU A 353 -23.47 0.40 16.47
N GLU A 354 -23.91 1.56 16.96
CA GLU A 354 -24.90 1.66 18.04
C GLU A 354 -26.25 1.01 17.65
N GLU A 355 -26.61 1.08 16.36
CA GLU A 355 -27.79 0.44 15.78
C GLU A 355 -27.58 -1.04 15.43
N GLY A 356 -26.39 -1.60 15.70
CA GLY A 356 -26.08 -3.02 15.44
C GLY A 356 -25.87 -3.37 13.97
N ARG A 357 -25.55 -2.39 13.11
CA ARG A 357 -25.24 -2.59 11.68
C ARG A 357 -23.77 -2.34 11.37
N LEU A 358 -23.28 -2.98 10.31
CA LEU A 358 -21.96 -2.68 9.78
C LEU A 358 -21.94 -1.27 9.17
N PRO A 359 -20.88 -0.47 9.37
CA PRO A 359 -20.79 0.91 8.90
C PRO A 359 -20.40 1.00 7.41
N LEU A 360 -20.97 0.14 6.56
CA LEU A 360 -20.63 -0.02 5.15
C LEU A 360 -21.14 1.17 4.31
N GLU A 361 -20.22 1.89 3.64
CA GLU A 361 -20.56 2.99 2.72
C GLU A 361 -20.66 2.50 1.28
N ARG A 362 -19.71 1.66 0.86
CA ARG A 362 -19.60 1.17 -0.52
C ARG A 362 -18.72 -0.07 -0.60
N GLY A 363 -18.81 -0.81 -1.69
CA GLY A 363 -18.01 -2.00 -1.90
C GLY A 363 -17.94 -2.43 -3.35
N PHE A 364 -17.47 -3.65 -3.58
CA PHE A 364 -17.40 -4.26 -4.90
C PHE A 364 -17.38 -5.78 -4.77
N LEU A 365 -18.28 -6.48 -5.46
CA LEU A 365 -18.26 -7.94 -5.56
C LEU A 365 -17.50 -8.32 -6.84
N LEU A 366 -16.37 -9.01 -6.72
CA LEU A 366 -15.55 -9.34 -7.88
C LEU A 366 -16.24 -10.43 -8.70
N SER A 367 -16.26 -10.25 -10.01
CA SER A 367 -16.48 -11.33 -10.96
C SER A 367 -15.26 -12.26 -11.02
N ASP A 368 -15.39 -13.40 -11.71
CA ASP A 368 -14.25 -14.29 -11.93
C ASP A 368 -13.14 -13.60 -12.74
N GLU A 369 -13.50 -12.77 -13.72
CA GLU A 369 -12.55 -11.98 -14.52
C GLU A 369 -11.84 -10.93 -13.65
N ASP A 370 -12.56 -10.27 -12.74
CA ASP A 370 -11.95 -9.31 -11.81
C ASP A 370 -10.96 -9.99 -10.87
N HIS A 371 -11.32 -11.17 -10.37
CA HIS A 371 -10.43 -11.94 -9.50
C HIS A 371 -9.17 -12.41 -10.25
N LEU A 372 -9.32 -12.90 -11.48
CA LEU A 372 -8.22 -13.26 -12.37
C LEU A 372 -7.26 -12.09 -12.60
N ARG A 373 -7.79 -10.93 -13.01
CA ARG A 373 -6.99 -9.74 -13.29
C ARG A 373 -6.35 -9.18 -12.03
N ARG A 374 -7.06 -9.18 -10.90
CA ARG A 374 -6.48 -8.82 -9.60
C ARG A 374 -5.26 -9.68 -9.28
N GLU A 375 -5.35 -10.99 -9.43
CA GLU A 375 -4.22 -11.87 -9.14
C GLU A 375 -3.06 -11.64 -10.11
N LEU A 376 -3.32 -11.51 -11.41
CA LEU A 376 -2.30 -11.17 -12.41
C LEU A 376 -1.59 -9.85 -12.09
N LEU A 377 -2.36 -8.80 -11.80
CA LEU A 377 -1.83 -7.47 -11.52
C LEU A 377 -0.98 -7.48 -10.26
N LEU A 378 -1.39 -8.19 -9.21
CA LEU A 378 -0.58 -8.34 -8.00
C LEU A 378 0.74 -9.06 -8.27
N GLU A 379 0.76 -10.07 -9.14
CA GLU A 379 2.02 -10.75 -9.52
C GLU A 379 2.96 -9.81 -10.26
N LEU A 380 2.47 -9.09 -11.28
CA LEU A 380 3.30 -8.10 -12.01
C LEU A 380 3.79 -6.99 -11.08
N PHE A 381 2.90 -6.44 -10.25
CA PHE A 381 3.20 -5.26 -9.43
C PHE A 381 4.13 -5.54 -8.25
N CYS A 382 4.13 -6.79 -7.75
CA CYS A 382 4.96 -7.18 -6.61
C CYS A 382 6.20 -7.97 -7.02
N ASN A 383 6.08 -8.87 -7.99
CA ASN A 383 7.13 -9.81 -8.34
C ASN A 383 7.77 -9.49 -9.70
N PHE A 384 7.26 -8.47 -10.41
CA PHE A 384 7.77 -8.02 -11.71
C PHE A 384 7.80 -9.11 -12.79
N THR A 385 7.02 -10.18 -12.57
CA THR A 385 6.93 -11.32 -13.46
C THR A 385 5.52 -11.88 -13.44
N LEU A 386 5.08 -12.44 -14.56
CA LEU A 386 3.82 -13.14 -14.71
C LEU A 386 4.06 -14.47 -15.41
N ASP A 387 3.81 -15.57 -14.71
CA ASP A 387 3.82 -16.93 -15.26
C ASP A 387 2.45 -17.23 -15.91
N LEU A 388 2.40 -17.22 -17.25
CA LEU A 388 1.17 -17.43 -18.00
C LEU A 388 0.68 -18.88 -17.90
N ASP A 389 1.58 -19.86 -17.87
CA ASP A 389 1.21 -21.27 -17.69
C ASP A 389 0.72 -21.56 -16.26
N GLY A 390 1.36 -20.93 -15.27
CA GLY A 390 0.88 -20.91 -13.88
C GLY A 390 -0.53 -20.32 -13.78
N LEU A 391 -0.78 -19.20 -14.46
CA LEU A 391 -2.10 -18.55 -14.49
C LEU A 391 -3.15 -19.43 -15.17
N SER A 392 -2.80 -20.02 -16.32
CA SER A 392 -3.61 -20.99 -17.05
C SER A 392 -4.09 -22.13 -16.17
N ARG A 393 -3.18 -22.76 -15.42
CA ARG A 393 -3.52 -23.85 -14.50
C ARG A 393 -4.39 -23.39 -13.35
N ARG A 394 -4.06 -22.27 -12.72
CA ARG A 394 -4.76 -21.76 -11.53
C ARG A 394 -6.21 -21.34 -11.83
N PHE A 395 -6.47 -20.79 -13.01
CA PHE A 395 -7.78 -20.27 -13.41
C PHE A 395 -8.50 -21.14 -14.45
N ALA A 396 -7.92 -22.27 -14.86
CA ALA A 396 -8.46 -23.16 -15.87
C ALA A 396 -8.78 -22.44 -17.20
N ILE A 397 -7.86 -21.60 -17.66
CA ILE A 397 -7.93 -20.83 -18.91
C ILE A 397 -6.72 -21.12 -19.80
N ASP A 398 -6.78 -20.75 -21.08
CA ASP A 398 -5.58 -20.59 -21.91
C ASP A 398 -5.13 -19.13 -21.88
N ALA A 399 -4.25 -18.77 -20.94
CA ALA A 399 -3.89 -17.39 -20.64
C ALA A 399 -3.32 -16.64 -21.86
N PRO A 400 -2.45 -17.21 -22.70
CA PRO A 400 -2.01 -16.56 -23.95
C PRO A 400 -3.17 -16.18 -24.89
N THR A 401 -4.17 -17.05 -25.03
CA THR A 401 -5.34 -16.77 -25.86
C THR A 401 -6.29 -15.80 -25.18
N HIS A 402 -6.53 -15.97 -23.87
CA HIS A 402 -7.42 -15.11 -23.08
C HIS A 402 -6.94 -13.66 -23.05
N PHE A 403 -5.63 -13.43 -22.91
CA PHE A 403 -5.01 -12.11 -22.85
C PHE A 403 -4.39 -11.68 -24.18
N ALA A 404 -4.82 -12.23 -25.32
CA ALA A 404 -4.24 -11.94 -26.63
C ALA A 404 -4.23 -10.43 -26.93
N ARG A 405 -5.31 -9.72 -26.60
CA ARG A 405 -5.41 -8.26 -26.80
C ARG A 405 -4.38 -7.50 -25.96
N GLU A 406 -4.22 -7.88 -24.70
CA GLU A 406 -3.26 -7.28 -23.78
C GLU A 406 -1.82 -7.59 -24.19
N LEU A 407 -1.55 -8.80 -24.68
CA LEU A 407 -0.25 -9.17 -25.22
C LEU A 407 0.11 -8.32 -26.46
N THR A 408 -0.83 -8.07 -27.36
CA THR A 408 -0.63 -7.09 -28.45
C THR A 408 -0.35 -5.70 -27.90
N ALA A 409 -1.10 -5.25 -26.89
CA ALA A 409 -0.92 -3.93 -26.30
C ALA A 409 0.39 -3.78 -25.50
N LEU A 410 1.10 -4.87 -25.21
CA LEU A 410 2.46 -4.83 -24.64
C LEU A 410 3.55 -4.57 -25.68
N GLU A 411 3.28 -4.67 -26.98
CA GLU A 411 4.30 -4.51 -28.03
C GLU A 411 5.11 -3.21 -27.94
N PRO A 412 4.50 -2.02 -27.75
CA PRO A 412 5.29 -0.80 -27.57
C PRO A 412 6.21 -0.84 -26.35
N LEU A 413 5.80 -1.53 -25.28
CA LEU A 413 6.60 -1.69 -24.07
C LEU A 413 7.73 -2.72 -24.26
N LEU A 414 7.55 -3.71 -25.15
CA LEU A 414 8.61 -4.62 -25.57
C LEU A 414 9.67 -3.86 -26.40
N ASP A 415 9.22 -3.05 -27.36
CA ASP A 415 10.08 -2.27 -28.25
C ASP A 415 10.90 -1.23 -27.47
N ASP A 416 10.31 -0.65 -26.42
CA ASP A 416 10.98 0.27 -25.50
C ASP A 416 11.82 -0.43 -24.41
N GLY A 417 11.90 -1.76 -24.42
CA GLY A 417 12.69 -2.54 -23.46
C GLY A 417 12.17 -2.48 -22.02
N LEU A 418 10.90 -2.13 -21.81
CA LEU A 418 10.25 -2.12 -20.49
C LEU A 418 9.84 -3.54 -20.06
N VAL A 419 9.52 -4.39 -21.02
CA VAL A 419 9.04 -5.74 -20.77
C VAL A 419 9.81 -6.72 -21.65
N GLU A 420 10.02 -7.91 -21.14
CA GLU A 420 10.50 -9.08 -21.89
C GLU A 420 9.44 -10.17 -21.83
N ILE A 421 9.34 -10.96 -22.90
CA ILE A 421 8.47 -12.14 -22.95
C ILE A 421 9.34 -13.35 -23.26
N ASP A 422 9.22 -14.38 -22.41
CA ASP A 422 9.77 -15.69 -22.67
C ASP A 422 8.77 -16.53 -23.47
N TYR A 423 9.30 -17.39 -24.34
CA TYR A 423 8.51 -18.27 -25.21
C TYR A 423 8.97 -19.72 -25.05
N ALA A 424 8.04 -20.67 -25.21
CA ALA A 424 8.34 -22.10 -25.06
C ALA A 424 9.36 -22.63 -26.08
N ASP A 425 9.30 -22.13 -27.32
CA ASP A 425 10.06 -22.65 -28.47
C ASP A 425 11.07 -21.62 -29.04
N GLY A 426 11.51 -20.67 -28.20
CA GLY A 426 12.42 -19.59 -28.59
C GLY A 426 11.71 -18.28 -28.97
N CYS A 427 12.41 -17.15 -28.88
CA CYS A 427 11.84 -15.82 -29.13
C CYS A 427 11.56 -15.64 -30.64
N PRO A 428 10.31 -15.34 -31.06
CA PRO A 428 10.00 -15.08 -32.46
C PRO A 428 10.59 -13.73 -32.88
N ALA A 429 10.83 -13.58 -34.19
CA ALA A 429 11.01 -12.25 -34.77
C ALA A 429 9.78 -11.39 -34.46
N ALA A 430 9.96 -10.07 -34.28
CA ALA A 430 8.88 -9.18 -33.86
C ALA A 430 7.67 -9.25 -34.80
N GLU A 431 7.93 -9.27 -36.10
CA GLU A 431 6.94 -9.42 -37.18
C GLU A 431 6.20 -10.78 -37.21
N SER A 432 6.67 -11.76 -36.43
CA SER A 432 6.09 -13.12 -36.34
C SER A 432 5.34 -13.35 -35.02
N ARG A 433 5.20 -12.33 -34.17
CA ARG A 433 4.39 -12.40 -32.96
C ARG A 433 2.91 -12.40 -33.35
N VAL A 434 2.24 -13.52 -33.09
CA VAL A 434 0.79 -13.65 -33.26
C VAL A 434 0.18 -13.99 -31.91
N TRP A 435 -0.66 -13.09 -31.41
CA TRP A 435 -1.34 -13.26 -30.13
C TRP A 435 -2.78 -13.68 -30.38
N GLY A 436 -3.10 -14.92 -30.03
CA GLY A 436 -4.44 -15.47 -30.20
C GLY A 436 -4.70 -16.08 -31.58
N GLY A 437 -5.19 -17.32 -31.57
CA GLY A 437 -5.65 -18.06 -32.74
C GLY A 437 -6.11 -19.43 -32.29
N ALA A 438 -7.42 -19.66 -32.25
CA ALA A 438 -7.98 -20.98 -32.02
C ALA A 438 -7.66 -21.87 -33.23
N GLY A 439 -6.57 -22.62 -33.16
CA GLY A 439 -6.28 -23.73 -34.07
C GLY A 439 -5.06 -23.61 -34.98
N GLU A 440 -4.50 -22.41 -35.22
CA GLU A 440 -3.37 -22.24 -36.17
C GLU A 440 -2.40 -21.10 -35.77
N ALA A 441 -2.13 -20.91 -34.48
CA ALA A 441 -1.00 -20.06 -34.07
C ALA A 441 0.32 -20.80 -34.37
N THR A 442 0.93 -20.54 -35.53
CA THR A 442 2.22 -21.13 -35.94
C THR A 442 3.43 -20.44 -35.32
N GLY A 443 3.21 -19.47 -34.43
CA GLY A 443 4.25 -18.77 -33.68
C GLY A 443 4.54 -19.43 -32.31
N PRO A 444 5.74 -19.23 -31.75
CA PRO A 444 6.11 -19.75 -30.44
C PRO A 444 5.21 -19.17 -29.33
N ARG A 445 4.76 -20.02 -28.41
CA ARG A 445 3.80 -19.69 -27.35
C ARG A 445 4.47 -18.89 -26.22
N PRO A 446 3.92 -17.74 -25.78
CA PRO A 446 4.45 -17.02 -24.63
C PRO A 446 4.17 -17.78 -23.34
N VAL A 447 5.18 -17.87 -22.47
CA VAL A 447 5.08 -18.60 -21.19
C VAL A 447 5.23 -17.67 -20.00
N ARG A 448 5.95 -16.56 -20.15
CA ARG A 448 6.21 -15.63 -19.05
C ARG A 448 6.43 -14.21 -19.55
N ILE A 449 5.92 -13.25 -18.80
CA ILE A 449 6.15 -11.81 -18.99
C ILE A 449 7.01 -11.33 -17.83
N ARG A 450 8.05 -10.52 -18.09
CA ARG A 450 8.91 -9.95 -17.05
C ARG A 450 9.07 -8.45 -17.28
N ALA A 451 8.91 -7.64 -16.25
CA ALA A 451 9.33 -6.24 -16.30
C ALA A 451 10.85 -6.17 -16.12
N THR A 452 11.54 -5.54 -17.06
CA THR A 452 12.99 -5.28 -16.97
C THR A 452 13.28 -4.31 -15.84
N ASP A 453 14.55 -4.08 -15.48
CA ASP A 453 14.89 -3.08 -14.47
C ASP A 453 14.35 -1.68 -14.81
N LEU A 454 14.31 -1.35 -16.12
CA LEU A 454 13.66 -0.14 -16.62
C LEU A 454 12.13 -0.23 -16.49
N GLY A 455 11.53 -1.37 -16.87
CA GLY A 455 10.10 -1.62 -16.72
C GLY A 455 9.59 -1.54 -15.28
N ARG A 456 10.41 -1.88 -14.28
CA ARG A 456 10.06 -1.78 -12.86
C ARG A 456 9.79 -0.33 -12.45
N PHE A 457 10.48 0.64 -13.05
CA PHE A 457 10.19 2.06 -12.85
C PHE A 457 8.79 2.41 -13.42
N PHE A 458 8.48 1.89 -14.61
CA PHE A 458 7.20 2.07 -15.29
C PHE A 458 6.16 0.98 -14.98
N ILE A 459 6.25 0.32 -13.81
CA ILE A 459 5.44 -0.88 -13.53
C ILE A 459 3.94 -0.60 -13.57
N ARG A 460 3.53 0.63 -13.23
CA ARG A 460 2.13 1.06 -13.36
C ARG A 460 1.67 1.02 -14.81
N ASN A 461 2.49 1.46 -15.77
CA ASN A 461 2.17 1.42 -17.20
C ASN A 461 2.06 -0.02 -17.71
N VAL A 462 2.95 -0.91 -17.27
CA VAL A 462 2.87 -2.34 -17.61
C VAL A 462 1.56 -2.94 -17.10
N CYS A 463 1.18 -2.64 -15.86
CA CYS A 463 -0.07 -3.12 -15.27
C CYS A 463 -1.32 -2.52 -15.92
N MET A 464 -1.27 -1.25 -16.36
CA MET A 464 -2.38 -0.60 -17.05
C MET A 464 -2.84 -1.32 -18.31
N VAL A 465 -1.95 -2.06 -18.99
CA VAL A 465 -2.31 -2.85 -20.16
C VAL A 465 -3.37 -3.93 -19.83
N PHE A 466 -3.37 -4.44 -18.59
CA PHE A 466 -4.29 -5.49 -18.14
C PHE A 466 -5.52 -4.97 -17.39
N ASP A 467 -5.72 -3.65 -17.33
CA ASP A 467 -6.80 -3.03 -16.58
C ASP A 467 -7.98 -2.70 -17.49
N THR A 468 -9.11 -3.40 -17.28
CA THR A 468 -10.33 -3.21 -18.07
C THR A 468 -11.17 -2.02 -17.63
N TYR A 469 -10.82 -1.38 -16.51
CA TYR A 469 -11.54 -0.26 -15.91
C TYR A 469 -10.94 1.11 -16.26
N LEU A 470 -9.86 1.15 -17.04
CA LEU A 470 -9.33 2.40 -17.58
C LEU A 470 -10.29 2.96 -18.63
N ALA A 471 -11.12 3.92 -18.21
CA ALA A 471 -11.95 4.70 -19.12
C ALA A 471 -11.10 5.69 -19.93
N SER A 472 -11.39 5.82 -21.23
CA SER A 472 -10.87 6.92 -22.05
C SER A 472 -11.50 8.25 -21.63
N ASP A 473 -10.67 9.19 -21.18
CA ASP A 473 -10.96 10.61 -20.95
C ASP A 473 -12.19 10.97 -20.07
N SER A 474 -12.01 10.95 -18.75
CA SER A 474 -12.82 11.77 -17.84
C SER A 474 -12.22 13.18 -17.71
N ALA A 475 -13.05 14.24 -17.83
CA ALA A 475 -12.61 15.63 -17.71
C ALA A 475 -11.93 15.96 -16.37
N THR A 476 -12.25 15.21 -15.31
CA THR A 476 -11.62 15.35 -13.99
C THR A 476 -10.50 14.32 -13.81
N PRO A 477 -9.30 14.72 -13.37
CA PRO A 477 -8.23 13.78 -12.99
C PRO A 477 -8.70 12.84 -11.87
N VAL A 478 -8.85 11.54 -12.16
CA VAL A 478 -9.12 10.52 -11.12
C VAL A 478 -7.82 9.93 -10.57
N TYR A 479 -6.78 9.83 -11.41
CA TYR A 479 -5.51 9.19 -11.05
C TYR A 479 -4.32 10.14 -11.09
N SER A 480 -3.31 9.85 -10.27
CA SER A 480 -2.00 10.49 -10.31
C SER A 480 -1.21 10.08 -11.55
N ARG A 481 -0.21 10.90 -11.91
CA ARG A 481 0.77 10.59 -12.96
C ARG A 481 1.64 9.37 -12.63
N THR A 482 2.04 8.63 -13.65
CA THR A 482 2.73 7.33 -13.56
C THR A 482 4.24 7.42 -13.42
N VAL A 483 4.79 8.59 -13.71
CA VAL A 483 6.20 8.96 -13.56
C VAL A 483 6.37 9.99 -12.46
#